data_AF-A0A2T3JGN1-F1
#
_entry.id   AF-A0A2T3JGN1-F1
#
_cell.length_a   1.000
_cell.length_b   1.000
_cell.length_c   1.000
_cell.angle_alpha   90.00
_cell.angle_beta   90.00
_cell.angle_gamma   90.00
#
_symmetry.space_group_name_H-M   'P 1'
#
loop_
_entity.id
_entity.type
_entity.pdbx_description
1 polymer ?
#
loop_
_entity_poly.entity_id
_entity_poly.type
_entity_poly.pdbx_seq_one_letter_code
_entity_poly.pdbx_strand_id
1 'polypeptide(L)'
;MNSFQLIVTVSFLIIPTLASATSDTEQAAKDVCKCLEEPYSEANKALELINNANASGELSKILSSQEELMKVINTSQKCLEDLYIKYPEIDKDSALQAEVITLADSNCPNPLNNMTFPSKEPTQ
;
A
#
# COMPACT_ATOMS: atom_id res chain seq x y z
N MET A 1 72.47 4.83 -3.48
CA MET A 1 72.01 5.19 -4.84
C MET A 1 70.60 4.67 -4.97
N ASN A 2 69.66 5.61 -5.12
CA ASN A 2 68.22 5.39 -5.07
C ASN A 2 67.74 4.46 -6.18
N SER A 3 66.74 3.64 -5.90
CA SER A 3 65.80 3.21 -6.94
C SER A 3 64.40 3.20 -6.35
N PHE A 4 63.70 4.32 -6.56
CA PHE A 4 62.29 4.51 -6.26
C PHE A 4 61.47 3.60 -7.18
N GLN A 5 60.85 2.56 -6.63
CA GLN A 5 59.83 1.79 -7.32
C GLN A 5 58.52 2.58 -7.25
N LEU A 6 58.09 3.13 -8.39
CA LEU A 6 56.84 3.86 -8.54
C LEU A 6 55.65 2.89 -8.53
N ILE A 7 54.77 3.13 -7.57
CA ILE A 7 53.50 2.45 -7.34
C ILE A 7 52.53 2.82 -8.48
N VAL A 8 51.95 1.84 -9.15
CA VAL A 8 50.75 2.02 -10.00
C VAL A 8 49.63 1.17 -9.41
N THR A 9 49.03 1.65 -8.32
CA THR A 9 47.76 1.12 -7.82
C THR A 9 46.65 1.68 -8.71
N VAL A 10 46.19 0.88 -9.67
CA VAL A 10 44.96 1.15 -10.41
C VAL A 10 43.79 0.93 -9.45
N SER A 11 43.42 1.96 -8.70
CA SER A 11 42.20 1.98 -7.90
C SER A 11 41.01 2.05 -8.85
N PHE A 12 40.45 0.88 -9.19
CA PHE A 12 39.15 0.76 -9.82
C PHE A 12 38.10 1.27 -8.81
N LEU A 13 37.73 2.55 -8.92
CA LEU A 13 36.54 3.08 -8.26
C LEU A 13 35.32 2.46 -8.95
N ILE A 14 34.89 1.31 -8.43
CA ILE A 14 33.57 0.77 -8.72
C ILE A 14 32.58 1.72 -8.04
N ILE A 15 32.09 2.71 -8.78
CA ILE A 15 30.96 3.53 -8.36
C ILE A 15 29.73 2.63 -8.50
N PRO A 16 29.07 2.22 -7.40
CA PRO A 16 27.79 1.53 -7.52
C PRO A 16 26.77 2.55 -8.01
N THR A 17 26.16 2.28 -9.16
CA THR A 17 25.04 3.06 -9.67
C THR A 17 23.82 2.86 -8.77
N LEU A 18 23.65 3.71 -7.76
CA LEU A 18 22.46 3.78 -6.88
C LEU A 18 21.30 4.53 -7.56
N ALA A 19 20.97 4.21 -8.81
CA ALA A 19 20.06 5.01 -9.63
C ALA A 19 18.70 4.36 -9.93
N SER A 20 18.33 3.26 -9.28
CA SER A 20 17.13 2.50 -9.66
C SER A 20 16.09 2.26 -8.56
N ALA A 21 16.35 2.65 -7.31
CA ALA A 21 15.40 2.37 -6.21
C ALA A 21 14.22 3.36 -6.13
N THR A 22 14.46 4.64 -6.45
CA THR A 22 13.43 5.70 -6.30
C THR A 22 12.38 5.67 -7.41
N SER A 23 12.77 5.40 -8.67
CA SER A 23 11.81 5.29 -9.78
C SER A 23 10.85 4.12 -9.61
N ASP A 24 11.35 3.02 -9.07
CA ASP A 24 10.57 1.78 -8.93
C ASP A 24 9.56 1.92 -7.78
N THR A 25 9.91 2.64 -6.72
CA THR A 25 9.04 2.96 -5.59
C THR A 25 7.86 3.85 -6.02
N GLU A 26 8.10 4.91 -6.80
CA GLU A 26 7.03 5.77 -7.31
C GLU A 26 6.08 5.03 -8.26
N GLN A 27 6.62 4.19 -9.15
CA GLN A 27 5.79 3.41 -10.06
C GLN A 27 5.02 2.32 -9.33
N ALA A 28 5.63 1.65 -8.34
CA ALA A 28 4.94 0.67 -7.50
C ALA A 28 3.77 1.31 -6.75
N ALA A 29 3.94 2.50 -6.19
CA ALA A 29 2.84 3.22 -5.53
C ALA A 29 1.68 3.55 -6.48
N LYS A 30 1.97 3.97 -7.72
CA LYS A 30 0.93 4.19 -8.75
C LYS A 30 0.21 2.89 -9.12
N ASP A 31 0.95 1.79 -9.18
CA ASP A 31 0.39 0.48 -9.50
C ASP A 31 -0.50 -0.04 -8.37
N VAL A 32 -0.12 0.18 -7.11
CA VAL A 32 -1.00 -0.04 -5.95
C VAL A 32 -2.30 0.75 -6.11
N CYS A 33 -2.22 2.06 -6.38
CA CYS A 33 -3.41 2.89 -6.55
C CYS A 33 -4.33 2.40 -7.66
N LYS A 34 -3.75 2.04 -8.81
CA LYS A 34 -4.53 1.50 -9.94
C LYS A 34 -5.22 0.20 -9.58
N CYS A 35 -4.53 -0.67 -8.87
CA CYS A 35 -5.04 -1.97 -8.49
C CYS A 35 -6.10 -1.88 -7.38
N LEU A 36 -6.01 -0.88 -6.51
CA LEU A 36 -7.00 -0.62 -5.45
C LEU A 36 -8.20 0.22 -5.90
N GLU A 37 -8.22 0.74 -7.13
CA GLU A 37 -9.29 1.59 -7.65
C GLU A 37 -10.69 0.95 -7.51
N GLU A 38 -10.85 -0.29 -8.00
CA GLU A 38 -12.11 -1.02 -7.91
C GLU A 38 -12.44 -1.42 -6.45
N PRO A 39 -11.52 -2.06 -5.68
CA PRO A 39 -11.75 -2.32 -4.26
C PRO A 39 -12.16 -1.10 -3.46
N TYR A 40 -11.55 0.06 -3.67
CA TYR A 40 -11.88 1.29 -2.96
C TYR A 40 -13.22 1.88 -3.39
N SER A 41 -13.60 1.73 -4.66
CA SER A 41 -14.94 2.07 -5.13
C SER A 41 -16.01 1.22 -4.43
N GLU A 42 -15.81 -0.10 -4.32
CA GLU A 42 -16.72 -0.98 -3.60
C GLU A 42 -16.74 -0.69 -2.09
N ALA A 43 -15.59 -0.36 -1.51
CA ALA A 43 -15.50 0.07 -0.11
C ALA A 43 -16.37 1.30 0.16
N ASN A 44 -16.28 2.32 -0.70
CA ASN A 44 -17.10 3.53 -0.57
C ASN A 44 -18.61 3.23 -0.62
N LYS A 45 -19.04 2.36 -1.53
CA LYS A 45 -20.45 1.93 -1.60
C LYS A 45 -20.89 1.21 -0.33
N ALA A 46 -20.06 0.30 0.19
CA ALA A 46 -20.35 -0.40 1.43
C ALA A 46 -20.42 0.58 2.62
N LEU A 47 -19.54 1.58 2.68
CA LEU A 47 -19.57 2.64 3.69
C LEU A 47 -20.86 3.47 3.62
N GLU A 48 -21.29 3.87 2.42
CA GLU A 48 -22.56 4.59 2.24
C GLU A 48 -23.76 3.76 2.73
N LEU A 49 -23.78 2.47 2.43
CA LEU A 49 -24.83 1.57 2.92
C LEU A 49 -24.83 1.46 4.45
N ILE A 50 -23.67 1.34 5.08
CA ILE A 50 -23.54 1.28 6.54
C ILE A 50 -24.03 2.58 7.18
N ASN A 51 -23.61 3.73 6.65
CA ASN A 51 -24.01 5.04 7.18
C ASN A 51 -25.52 5.24 7.08
N ASN A 52 -26.13 4.88 5.95
CA ASN A 52 -27.58 4.93 5.76
C ASN A 52 -28.32 3.95 6.69
N ALA A 53 -27.82 2.73 6.82
CA ALA A 53 -28.42 1.69 7.67
C ALA A 53 -28.31 2.04 9.17
N ASN A 54 -27.24 2.70 9.59
CA ASN A 54 -27.07 3.18 10.95
C ASN A 54 -28.10 4.26 11.31
N ALA A 55 -28.41 5.16 10.37
CA ALA A 55 -29.45 6.17 10.55
C ALA A 55 -30.87 5.56 10.60
N SER A 56 -31.11 4.44 9.92
CA SER A 56 -32.42 3.77 9.85
C SER A 56 -32.61 2.62 10.85
N GLY A 57 -31.54 2.18 11.53
CA GLY A 57 -31.56 1.02 12.43
C GLY A 57 -31.66 -0.35 11.73
N GLU A 58 -31.37 -0.42 10.43
CA GLU A 58 -31.49 -1.63 9.63
C GLU A 58 -30.28 -2.56 9.76
N LEU A 59 -30.22 -3.33 10.85
CA LEU A 59 -29.11 -4.24 11.17
C LEU A 59 -28.77 -5.23 10.03
N SER A 60 -29.76 -5.70 9.26
CA SER A 60 -29.52 -6.61 8.13
C SER A 60 -28.63 -5.99 7.05
N LYS A 61 -28.77 -4.69 6.78
CA LYS A 61 -27.94 -3.96 5.81
C LYS A 61 -26.52 -3.71 6.32
N ILE A 62 -26.36 -3.53 7.63
CA ILE A 62 -25.04 -3.45 8.27
C ILE A 62 -24.31 -4.79 8.11
N LEU A 63 -24.99 -5.90 8.35
CA LEU A 63 -24.41 -7.25 8.21
C LEU A 63 -24.02 -7.57 6.77
N SER A 64 -24.86 -7.28 5.77
CA SER A 64 -24.51 -7.52 4.36
C SER A 64 -23.31 -6.68 3.92
N SER A 65 -23.20 -5.44 4.42
CA SER A 65 -22.08 -4.55 4.08
C SER A 65 -20.75 -5.04 4.66
N GLN A 66 -20.74 -5.78 5.76
CA GLN A 66 -19.51 -6.40 6.29
C GLN A 66 -18.97 -7.50 5.39
N GLU A 67 -19.85 -8.28 4.73
CA GLU A 67 -19.41 -9.27 3.75
C GLU A 67 -18.71 -8.61 2.56
N GLU A 68 -19.27 -7.51 2.05
CA GLU A 68 -18.67 -6.74 0.97
C GLU A 68 -17.32 -6.11 1.38
N LEU A 69 -17.21 -5.61 2.62
CA LEU A 69 -15.92 -5.13 3.15
C LEU A 69 -14.87 -6.24 3.25
N MET A 70 -15.27 -7.48 3.59
CA MET A 70 -14.33 -8.61 3.57
C MET A 70 -13.84 -8.94 2.16
N LYS A 71 -14.70 -8.81 1.14
CA LYS A 71 -14.28 -8.96 -0.26
C LYS A 71 -13.28 -7.88 -0.65
N VAL A 72 -13.52 -6.63 -0.27
CA VAL A 72 -12.59 -5.51 -0.48
C VAL A 72 -11.23 -5.80 0.13
N ILE A 73 -11.20 -6.27 1.39
CA ILE A 73 -9.96 -6.62 2.09
C ILE A 73 -9.20 -7.71 1.34
N ASN A 74 -9.86 -8.81 0.96
CA ASN A 74 -9.23 -9.92 0.26
C ASN A 74 -8.65 -9.50 -1.10
N THR A 75 -9.41 -8.72 -1.88
CA THR A 75 -8.93 -8.22 -3.17
C THR A 75 -7.77 -7.24 -3.00
N SER A 76 -7.80 -6.40 -1.96
CA SER A 76 -6.71 -5.47 -1.63
C SER A 76 -5.46 -6.20 -1.16
N GLN A 77 -5.58 -7.32 -0.44
CA GLN A 77 -4.44 -8.15 -0.07
C GLN A 77 -3.79 -8.78 -1.30
N LYS A 78 -4.60 -9.37 -2.18
CA LYS A 78 -4.11 -9.93 -3.44
C LYS A 78 -3.39 -8.90 -4.30
N CYS A 79 -3.88 -7.66 -4.29
CA CYS A 79 -3.23 -6.55 -4.96
C CYS A 79 -1.78 -6.34 -4.50
N LEU A 80 -1.53 -6.38 -3.19
CA LEU A 80 -0.19 -6.24 -2.63
C LEU A 80 0.68 -7.47 -2.89
N GLU A 81 0.10 -8.67 -2.86
CA GLU A 81 0.82 -9.90 -3.25
C GLU A 81 1.30 -9.83 -4.71
N ASP A 82 0.43 -9.44 -5.63
CA ASP A 82 0.75 -9.29 -7.06
C ASP A 82 1.79 -8.17 -7.29
N LEU A 83 1.75 -7.10 -6.48
CA LEU A 83 2.75 -6.04 -6.50
C LEU A 83 4.14 -6.59 -6.17
N TYR A 84 4.28 -7.40 -5.12
CA TYR A 84 5.57 -7.93 -4.68
C TYR A 84 6.16 -8.94 -5.65
N ILE A 85 5.31 -9.66 -6.39
CA ILE A 85 5.75 -10.48 -7.53
C ILE A 85 6.34 -9.59 -8.64
N LYS A 86 5.72 -8.44 -8.91
CA LYS A 86 6.16 -7.50 -9.95
C LYS A 86 7.41 -6.71 -9.56
N TYR A 87 7.59 -6.41 -8.28
CA TYR A 87 8.68 -5.62 -7.72
C TYR A 87 9.47 -6.41 -6.65
N PRO A 88 10.30 -7.38 -7.07
CA PRO A 88 10.97 -8.30 -6.14
C PRO A 88 12.01 -7.64 -5.22
N GLU A 89 12.52 -6.46 -5.59
CA GLU A 89 13.42 -5.70 -4.72
C GLU A 89 12.65 -4.97 -3.60
N ILE A 90 11.39 -4.58 -3.85
CA ILE A 90 10.48 -4.06 -2.82
C ILE A 90 10.03 -5.19 -1.89
N ASP A 91 9.72 -6.39 -2.42
CA ASP A 91 9.35 -7.57 -1.61
C ASP A 91 10.40 -7.95 -0.55
N LYS A 92 11.69 -7.73 -0.85
CA LYS A 92 12.79 -8.09 0.05
C LYS A 92 13.12 -7.01 1.09
N ASP A 93 12.59 -5.81 0.95
CA ASP A 93 12.97 -4.65 1.75
C ASP A 93 11.74 -4.00 2.39
N SER A 94 11.61 -4.16 3.72
CA SER A 94 10.49 -3.61 4.47
C SER A 94 10.46 -2.08 4.53
N ALA A 95 11.61 -1.40 4.36
CA ALA A 95 11.65 0.04 4.28
C ALA A 95 11.06 0.52 2.94
N LEU A 96 11.40 -0.15 1.84
CA LEU A 96 10.81 0.13 0.53
C LEU A 96 9.31 -0.19 0.50
N GLN A 97 8.87 -1.29 1.13
CA GLN A 97 7.43 -1.59 1.27
C GLN A 97 6.70 -0.47 2.00
N ALA A 98 7.24 -0.03 3.14
CA ALA A 98 6.64 1.06 3.91
C ALA A 98 6.59 2.37 3.10
N GLU A 99 7.63 2.67 2.32
CA GLU A 99 7.68 3.84 1.44
C GLU A 99 6.62 3.77 0.33
N VAL A 100 6.50 2.63 -0.35
CA VAL A 100 5.47 2.41 -1.38
C VAL A 100 4.07 2.57 -0.81
N ILE A 101 3.78 1.97 0.35
CA ILE A 101 2.46 2.09 1.00
C ILE A 101 2.18 3.53 1.43
N THR A 102 3.16 4.22 2.03
CA THR A 102 3.01 5.63 2.42
C THR A 102 2.72 6.51 1.22
N LEU A 103 3.43 6.29 0.11
CA LEU A 103 3.24 7.05 -1.12
C LEU A 103 1.89 6.72 -1.78
N ALA A 104 1.47 5.46 -1.76
CA ALA A 104 0.16 5.05 -2.23
C ALA A 104 -0.95 5.70 -1.40
N ASP A 105 -0.89 5.64 -0.06
CA ASP A 105 -1.87 6.26 0.83
C ASP A 105 -2.01 7.78 0.60
N SER A 106 -0.91 8.46 0.26
CA SER A 106 -0.95 9.89 -0.09
C SER A 106 -1.60 10.17 -1.45
N ASN A 107 -1.51 9.24 -2.40
CA ASN A 107 -1.99 9.42 -3.78
C ASN A 107 -3.42 8.87 -4.00
N CYS A 108 -3.76 7.81 -3.28
CA CYS A 108 -5.04 7.09 -3.32
C CYS A 108 -5.40 6.67 -1.88
N PRO A 109 -5.98 7.56 -1.08
CA PRO A 109 -6.22 7.30 0.34
C PRO A 109 -7.22 6.16 0.54
N ASN A 110 -6.90 5.26 1.47
CA ASN A 110 -7.80 4.18 1.86
C ASN A 110 -9.13 4.74 2.42
N PRO A 111 -10.28 4.45 1.78
CA PRO A 111 -11.57 4.98 2.21
C PRO A 111 -11.99 4.50 3.61
N LEU A 112 -11.43 3.39 4.08
CA LEU A 112 -11.74 2.83 5.41
C LEU A 112 -11.02 3.55 6.56
N ASN A 113 -10.01 4.38 6.28
CA ASN A 113 -9.25 5.07 7.34
C ASN A 113 -10.11 6.05 8.16
N ASN A 114 -11.21 6.54 7.59
CA ASN A 114 -12.12 7.47 8.25
C ASN A 114 -13.41 6.80 8.75
N MET A 115 -13.48 5.46 8.71
CA MET A 115 -14.66 4.74 9.14
C MET A 115 -14.78 4.76 10.66
N THR A 116 -15.93 5.21 11.16
CA THR A 116 -16.29 5.09 12.58
C THR A 116 -17.40 4.06 12.71
N PHE A 117 -17.12 2.91 13.34
CA PHE A 117 -18.18 1.97 13.66
C PHE A 117 -19.06 2.55 14.76
N PRO A 118 -20.40 2.56 14.62
CA PRO A 118 -21.28 2.94 15.71
C PRO A 118 -21.07 1.97 16.87
N SER A 119 -20.47 2.45 17.96
CA SER A 119 -20.43 1.71 19.22
C SER A 119 -21.86 1.59 19.74
N LYS A 120 -22.28 0.39 20.15
CA LYS A 120 -23.47 0.27 21.01
C LYS A 120 -23.19 1.08 22.28
N GLU A 121 -23.83 2.24 22.45
CA GLU A 121 -24.08 2.71 23.80
C GLU A 121 -25.02 1.68 24.45
N PRO A 122 -24.66 1.10 25.60
CA PRO A 122 -25.60 0.29 26.35
C PRO A 122 -26.70 1.25 26.82
N THR A 123 -27.91 1.08 26.26
CA THR A 123 -29.12 1.70 26.78
C THR A 123 -29.23 1.31 28.26
N GLN A 124 -29.09 2.30 29.14
CA GLN A 124 -29.19 2.15 30.58
C GLN A 124 -30.65 2.00 31.02
#